data_AF-A0AAD9BBM2-F1
#
_entry.id   AF-A0AAD9BBM2-F1
#
_cell.length_a   1.000
_cell.length_b   1.000
_cell.length_c   1.000
_cell.angle_alpha   90.00
_cell.angle_beta   90.00
_cell.angle_gamma   90.00
#
_symmetry.space_group_name_H-M   'P 1'
#
loop_
_entity.id
_entity.type
_entity.pdbx_description
1 polymer ?
#
loop_
_entity_poly.entity_id
_entity_poly.type
_entity_poly.pdbx_seq_one_letter_code
_entity_poly.pdbx_strand_id
1 'polypeptide(L)'
;MDPHSRRFLWNAIMSVIQDGRAVVLTSHSMEECEALCTRLAIMVNGTFKCLGTIQHLKYKFGDGYVVTMKMKAARAGVSLDLEPVESFMESSFPGCVQREKHYNTLQYEIASSSLARIFQLVVANKERLSIEDYSVSQTTLDQVFVNFAKQQTAEDEDATLNKRTAGRRKDVKILPLQRKTQKQRDDGHVEFRAANELCGVDLTLVSCSYGALDEADELISAAVGEQ
;
A
#
# COMPACT_ATOMS: atom_id res chain seq x y z
N MET A 1 -11.75 4.75 19.38
CA MET A 1 -10.95 4.86 20.62
C MET A 1 -10.48 6.29 20.79
N ASP A 2 -10.45 6.78 22.04
CA ASP A 2 -9.77 8.03 22.36
C ASP A 2 -8.23 7.86 22.29
N PRO A 3 -7.46 8.95 22.09
CA PRO A 3 -6.01 8.87 21.91
C PRO A 3 -5.25 8.26 23.09
N HIS A 4 -5.76 8.40 24.32
CA HIS A 4 -5.10 7.87 25.51
C HIS A 4 -5.27 6.35 25.60
N SER A 5 -6.51 5.85 25.47
CA SER A 5 -6.79 4.41 25.46
C SER A 5 -6.13 3.68 24.29
N ARG A 6 -6.04 4.32 23.12
CA ARG A 6 -5.32 3.78 21.96
C ARG A 6 -3.85 3.54 22.30
N ARG A 7 -3.15 4.52 22.87
CA ARG A 7 -1.75 4.38 23.26
C ARG A 7 -1.55 3.30 24.32
N PHE A 8 -2.48 3.22 25.28
CA PHE A 8 -2.44 2.17 26.29
C PHE A 8 -2.52 0.77 25.65
N LEU A 9 -3.46 0.56 24.72
CA LEU A 9 -3.58 -0.70 23.99
C LEU A 9 -2.32 -1.02 23.18
N TRP A 10 -1.79 -0.03 22.46
CA TRP A 10 -0.57 -0.21 21.67
C TRP A 10 0.61 -0.63 22.53
N ASN A 11 0.80 0.02 23.69
CA ASN A 11 1.86 -0.34 24.63
C ASN A 11 1.68 -1.76 25.19
N ALA A 12 0.45 -2.17 25.47
CA ALA A 12 0.16 -3.53 25.94
C ALA A 12 0.51 -4.58 24.86
N ILE A 13 0.14 -4.33 23.60
CA ILE A 13 0.48 -5.21 22.47
C ILE A 13 2.01 -5.27 22.28
N MET A 14 2.69 -4.12 22.31
CA MET A 14 4.15 -4.06 22.21
C MET A 14 4.84 -4.83 23.35
N SER A 15 4.31 -4.77 24.58
CA SER A 15 4.84 -5.57 25.70
C SER A 15 4.70 -7.07 25.46
N VAL A 16 3.56 -7.52 24.92
CA VAL A 16 3.34 -8.94 24.58
C VAL A 16 4.33 -9.41 23.53
N ILE A 17 4.59 -8.59 22.51
CA ILE A 17 5.57 -8.85 21.46
C ILE A 17 6.99 -8.94 22.04
N GLN A 18 7.36 -8.00 22.91
CA GLN A 18 8.67 -7.98 23.57
C GLN A 18 8.93 -9.21 24.44
N ASP A 19 7.87 -9.83 24.97
CA ASP A 19 7.95 -11.11 25.68
C ASP A 19 8.15 -12.32 24.75
N GLY A 20 8.36 -12.11 23.45
CA GLY A 20 8.62 -13.15 22.45
C GLY A 20 7.39 -13.84 21.89
N ARG A 21 6.19 -13.27 22.11
CA ARG A 21 4.93 -13.81 21.59
C ARG A 21 4.61 -13.22 20.22
N ALA A 22 4.13 -14.06 19.32
CA ALA A 22 3.59 -13.61 18.04
C ALA A 22 2.17 -13.05 18.25
N VAL A 23 1.88 -11.92 17.63
CA VAL A 23 0.55 -11.29 17.67
C VAL A 23 0.07 -11.09 16.25
N VAL A 24 -1.16 -11.54 15.99
CA VAL A 24 -1.88 -11.23 14.75
C VAL A 24 -3.03 -10.31 15.10
N LEU A 25 -3.13 -9.19 14.38
CA LEU A 25 -4.22 -8.23 14.56
C LEU A 25 -4.79 -7.82 13.22
N THR A 26 -6.09 -7.56 13.20
CA THR A 26 -6.80 -7.01 12.05
C THR A 26 -7.10 -5.55 12.33
N SER A 27 -6.76 -4.66 11.40
CA SER A 27 -7.10 -3.24 11.52
C SER A 27 -7.43 -2.63 10.17
N HIS A 28 -8.37 -1.69 10.20
CA HIS A 28 -8.70 -0.81 9.08
C HIS A 28 -7.98 0.55 9.20
N SER A 29 -7.32 0.80 10.33
CA SER A 29 -6.55 2.00 10.57
C SER A 29 -5.11 1.77 10.13
N MET A 30 -4.69 2.48 9.10
CA MET A 30 -3.32 2.38 8.64
C MET A 30 -2.32 2.96 9.66
N GLU A 31 -2.75 3.92 10.48
CA GLU A 31 -1.97 4.44 11.61
C GLU A 31 -1.62 3.33 12.62
N GLU A 32 -2.59 2.48 12.96
CA GLU A 32 -2.37 1.33 13.86
C GLU A 32 -1.41 0.30 13.23
N CYS A 33 -1.57 0.08 11.93
CA CYS A 33 -0.76 -0.85 11.16
C CYS A 33 0.70 -0.38 11.00
N GLU A 34 0.94 0.92 10.88
CA GLU A 34 2.31 1.45 10.83
C GLU A 34 2.99 1.45 12.20
N ALA A 35 2.20 1.60 13.27
CA ALA A 35 2.74 1.70 14.63
C ALA A 35 3.09 0.34 15.26
N LEU A 36 2.30 -0.71 14.98
CA LEU A 36 2.38 -1.98 15.71
C LEU A 36 3.12 -3.10 14.97
N CYS A 37 3.39 -2.95 13.67
CA CYS A 37 3.59 -4.10 12.80
C CYS A 37 4.97 -4.08 12.15
N THR A 38 5.73 -5.17 12.30
CA THR A 38 6.93 -5.40 11.50
C THR A 38 6.60 -5.89 10.10
N ARG A 39 5.49 -6.63 9.95
CA ARG A 39 4.98 -7.12 8.66
C ARG A 39 3.49 -6.83 8.50
N LEU A 40 3.12 -6.56 7.25
CA LEU A 40 1.76 -6.23 6.86
C LEU A 40 1.33 -7.09 5.67
N ALA A 41 0.09 -7.55 5.71
CA ALA A 41 -0.59 -8.19 4.60
C ALA A 41 -1.84 -7.40 4.22
N ILE A 42 -2.05 -7.19 2.92
CA ILE A 42 -3.27 -6.58 2.38
C ILE A 42 -4.08 -7.65 1.67
N MET A 43 -5.34 -7.78 2.08
CA MET A 43 -6.32 -8.69 1.50
C MET A 43 -7.35 -7.93 0.69
N VAL A 44 -7.66 -8.43 -0.49
CA VAL A 44 -8.63 -7.88 -1.43
C VAL A 44 -9.50 -9.03 -1.94
N ASN A 45 -10.82 -8.95 -1.79
CA ASN A 45 -11.77 -9.97 -2.26
C ASN A 45 -11.44 -11.39 -1.76
N GLY A 46 -11.12 -11.53 -0.46
CA GLY A 46 -10.76 -12.80 0.17
C GLY A 46 -9.38 -13.37 -0.21
N THR A 47 -8.58 -12.63 -0.99
CA THR A 47 -7.26 -13.06 -1.44
C THR A 47 -6.15 -12.13 -0.98
N PHE A 48 -5.02 -12.68 -0.54
CA PHE A 48 -3.83 -11.89 -0.22
C PHE A 48 -3.19 -11.33 -1.48
N LYS A 49 -3.20 -10.00 -1.64
CA LYS A 49 -2.56 -9.33 -2.78
C LYS A 49 -1.11 -8.96 -2.46
N CYS A 50 -0.79 -8.64 -1.21
CA CYS A 50 0.59 -8.41 -0.80
C CYS A 50 0.88 -8.81 0.65
N LEU A 51 2.13 -9.21 0.91
CA LEU A 51 2.69 -9.46 2.23
C LEU A 51 4.14 -8.96 2.25
N GLY A 52 4.54 -8.23 3.29
CA GLY A 52 5.90 -7.73 3.42
C GLY A 52 6.07 -6.74 4.56
N THR A 53 7.23 -6.10 4.66
CA THR A 53 7.41 -4.94 5.55
C THR A 53 6.72 -3.71 4.98
N ILE A 54 6.34 -2.76 5.83
CA ILE A 54 5.72 -1.49 5.40
C ILE A 54 6.55 -0.81 4.31
N GLN A 55 7.88 -0.80 4.48
CA GLN A 55 8.79 -0.20 3.50
C GLN A 55 8.81 -0.93 2.16
N HIS A 56 8.76 -2.27 2.19
CA HIS A 56 8.66 -3.06 0.96
C HIS A 56 7.36 -2.78 0.22
N LEU A 57 6.24 -2.66 0.95
CA LEU A 57 4.94 -2.36 0.36
C LEU A 57 4.92 -0.97 -0.28
N LYS A 58 5.41 0.07 0.42
CA LYS A 58 5.52 1.43 -0.13
C LYS A 58 6.43 1.48 -1.36
N TYR A 59 7.50 0.71 -1.38
CA TYR A 59 8.42 0.66 -2.53
C TYR A 59 7.82 -0.10 -3.74
N LYS A 60 7.14 -1.23 -3.50
CA LYS A 60 6.64 -2.11 -4.57
C LYS A 60 5.28 -1.68 -5.13
N PHE A 61 4.43 -1.11 -4.28
CA PHE A 61 3.03 -0.80 -4.60
C PHE A 61 2.68 0.68 -4.41
N GLY A 62 3.64 1.50 -3.95
CA GLY A 62 3.47 2.95 -3.92
C GLY A 62 3.80 3.58 -5.26
N ASP A 63 3.26 4.78 -5.48
CA ASP A 63 3.44 5.54 -6.72
C ASP A 63 4.76 6.37 -6.74
N GLY A 64 5.69 6.07 -5.83
CA GLY A 64 7.00 6.69 -5.72
C GLY A 64 7.05 7.81 -4.68
N TYR A 65 7.42 9.02 -5.13
CA TYR A 65 7.61 10.18 -4.27
C TYR A 65 6.76 11.36 -4.73
N VAL A 66 6.26 12.11 -3.76
CA VAL A 66 5.58 13.38 -3.97
C VAL A 66 6.57 14.51 -3.67
N VAL A 67 6.81 15.36 -4.65
CA VAL A 67 7.64 16.55 -4.55
C VAL A 67 6.75 17.77 -4.55
N THR A 68 6.75 18.51 -3.45
CA THR A 68 6.08 19.80 -3.35
C THR A 68 7.12 20.90 -3.37
N MET A 69 6.95 21.90 -4.24
CA MET A 69 7.84 23.04 -4.37
C MET A 69 7.03 24.32 -4.24
N LYS A 70 7.55 25.26 -3.45
CA LYS A 70 7.02 26.60 -3.29
C LYS A 70 7.97 27.60 -3.95
N MET A 71 7.44 28.39 -4.87
CA MET A 71 8.16 29.38 -5.65
C MET A 71 8.13 30.73 -4.94
N LYS A 72 9.24 31.45 -5.04
CA LYS A 72 9.35 32.81 -4.49
C LYS A 72 8.47 33.75 -5.31
N ALA A 73 7.48 34.37 -4.67
CA ALA A 73 6.62 35.35 -5.32
C ALA A 73 7.40 36.62 -5.69
N ALA A 74 7.43 36.96 -6.98
CA ALA A 74 7.98 38.22 -7.47
C ALA A 74 6.95 39.35 -7.27
N ARG A 75 6.79 39.81 -6.02
CA ARG A 75 5.86 40.86 -5.56
C ARG A 75 4.36 40.48 -5.65
N ALA A 76 3.58 40.99 -4.70
CA ALA A 76 2.13 40.78 -4.66
C ALA A 76 1.47 41.42 -5.89
N GLY A 77 0.84 40.59 -6.74
CA GLY A 77 0.04 41.05 -7.88
C GLY A 77 0.62 40.76 -9.28
N VAL A 78 1.81 40.15 -9.40
CA VAL A 78 2.36 39.69 -10.68
C VAL A 78 2.11 38.18 -10.82
N SER A 79 1.71 37.73 -12.02
CA SER A 79 1.62 36.31 -12.34
C SER A 79 3.01 35.68 -12.26
N LEU A 80 3.16 34.68 -11.39
CA LEU A 80 4.37 33.86 -11.33
C LEU A 80 4.54 33.09 -12.63
N ASP A 81 5.72 33.20 -13.23
CA ASP A 81 6.11 32.32 -14.32
C ASP A 81 6.56 30.98 -13.75
N LEU A 82 5.73 29.96 -13.93
CA LEU A 82 5.95 28.59 -13.47
C LEU A 82 6.49 27.69 -14.58
N GLU A 83 6.51 28.18 -15.83
CA GLU A 83 6.96 27.43 -17.01
C GLU A 83 8.41 26.88 -16.85
N PRO A 84 9.38 27.63 -16.27
CA PRO A 84 10.73 27.11 -16.09
C PRO A 84 10.81 25.90 -15.15
N VAL A 85 9.92 25.84 -14.16
CA VAL A 85 9.85 24.75 -13.18
C VAL A 85 9.13 23.55 -13.79
N GLU A 86 8.01 23.80 -14.47
CA GLU A 86 7.26 22.78 -15.20
C GLU A 86 8.16 22.06 -16.21
N SER A 87 8.86 22.85 -17.05
CA SER A 87 9.81 22.33 -18.03
C SER A 87 10.98 21.57 -17.39
N PHE A 88 11.47 22.04 -16.24
CA PHE A 88 12.52 21.34 -15.50
C PHE A 88 12.05 19.99 -14.96
N MET A 89 10.82 19.91 -14.43
CA MET A 89 10.28 18.67 -13.89
C MET A 89 10.04 17.65 -15.00
N GLU A 90 9.43 18.05 -16.11
CA GLU A 90 9.18 17.16 -17.25
C GLU A 90 10.47 16.65 -17.89
N SER A 91 11.51 17.50 -17.99
CA SER A 91 12.80 17.09 -18.54
C SER A 91 13.65 16.26 -17.59
N SER A 92 13.59 16.54 -16.29
CA SER A 92 14.40 15.85 -15.28
C SER A 92 13.80 14.53 -14.81
N PHE A 93 12.46 14.42 -14.85
CA PHE A 93 11.70 13.27 -14.38
C PHE A 93 10.65 12.86 -15.43
N PRO A 94 11.04 12.10 -16.47
CA PRO A 94 10.10 11.60 -17.46
C PRO A 94 8.99 10.78 -16.81
N GLY A 95 7.73 11.13 -17.10
CA GLY A 95 6.57 10.47 -16.51
C GLY A 95 6.13 11.01 -15.15
N CYS A 96 6.67 12.15 -14.69
CA CYS A 96 6.11 12.83 -13.52
C CYS A 96 4.67 13.31 -13.80
N VAL A 97 3.80 13.20 -12.80
CA VAL A 97 2.40 13.64 -12.89
C VAL A 97 2.20 14.86 -12.01
N GLN A 98 1.76 15.98 -12.59
CA GLN A 98 1.38 17.15 -11.80
C GLN A 98 0.08 16.88 -11.05
N ARG A 99 0.14 16.84 -9.72
CA ARG A 99 -1.03 16.60 -8.85
C ARG A 99 -1.75 17.90 -8.50
N GLU A 100 -0.98 18.94 -8.20
CA GLU A 100 -1.53 20.22 -7.73
C GLU A 100 -0.72 21.39 -8.27
N LYS A 101 -1.43 22.46 -8.62
CA LYS A 101 -0.87 23.76 -9.02
C LYS A 101 -1.69 24.86 -8.34
N HIS A 102 -1.12 25.48 -7.32
CA HIS A 102 -1.79 26.50 -6.52
C HIS A 102 -0.92 27.73 -6.32
N TYR A 103 -1.23 28.81 -7.06
CA TYR A 103 -0.57 30.12 -7.03
C TYR A 103 0.96 30.09 -7.19
N ASN A 104 1.69 29.76 -6.12
CA ASN A 104 3.14 29.62 -6.09
C ASN A 104 3.60 28.22 -5.66
N THR A 105 2.72 27.26 -5.51
CA THR A 105 3.02 25.91 -5.07
C THR A 105 2.72 24.92 -6.19
N LEU A 106 3.68 24.06 -6.49
CA LEU A 106 3.57 22.96 -7.45
C LEU A 106 3.79 21.64 -6.72
N GLN A 107 2.97 20.64 -7.03
CA GLN A 107 3.13 19.29 -6.53
C GLN A 107 3.21 18.30 -7.69
N TYR A 108 4.25 17.48 -7.67
CA TYR A 108 4.47 16.42 -8.64
C TYR A 108 4.59 15.09 -7.96
N GLU A 109 4.04 14.07 -8.59
CA GLU A 109 4.29 12.68 -8.27
C GLU A 109 5.33 12.12 -9.24
N ILE A 110 6.34 11.46 -8.70
CA ILE A 110 7.47 10.94 -9.45
C ILE A 110 7.62 9.46 -9.13
N ALA A 111 7.42 8.62 -10.15
CA ALA A 111 7.73 7.19 -10.12
C ALA A 111 9.25 6.94 -10.19
N SER A 112 10.01 7.54 -9.28
CA SER A 112 11.46 7.37 -9.15
C SER A 112 11.76 6.50 -7.94
N SER A 113 12.77 5.64 -8.06
CA SER A 113 13.24 4.80 -6.96
C SER A 113 14.23 5.52 -6.03
N SER A 114 14.78 6.68 -6.43
CA SER A 114 15.87 7.33 -5.69
C SER A 114 15.47 8.70 -5.13
N LEU A 115 15.17 8.72 -3.83
CA LEU A 115 14.98 9.94 -3.04
C LEU A 115 16.19 10.88 -3.16
N ALA A 116 17.40 10.33 -3.09
CA ALA A 116 18.64 11.09 -3.17
C ALA A 116 18.77 11.83 -4.51
N ARG A 117 18.39 11.19 -5.61
CA ARG A 117 18.44 11.82 -6.95
C ARG A 117 17.47 13.00 -7.05
N ILE A 118 16.28 12.86 -6.49
CA ILE A 118 15.27 13.94 -6.45
C ILE A 118 15.83 15.13 -5.69
N PHE A 119 16.32 14.91 -4.46
CA PHE A 119 16.92 15.97 -3.64
C PHE A 119 18.09 16.66 -4.35
N GLN A 120 19.03 15.90 -4.92
CA GLN A 120 20.18 16.45 -5.63
C GLN A 120 19.77 17.38 -6.77
N LEU A 121 18.79 16.97 -7.59
CA LEU A 121 18.31 17.76 -8.73
C LEU A 121 17.60 19.04 -8.29
N VAL A 122 16.70 18.95 -7.30
CA VAL A 122 15.97 20.10 -6.79
C VAL A 122 16.91 21.11 -6.12
N VAL A 123 17.86 20.63 -5.29
CA VAL A 123 18.85 21.48 -4.61
C VAL A 123 19.76 22.19 -5.61
N ALA A 124 20.30 21.46 -6.60
CA ALA A 124 21.19 22.04 -7.59
C ALA A 124 20.53 23.12 -8.46
N ASN A 125 19.20 23.12 -8.57
CA ASN A 125 18.44 24.06 -9.38
C ASN A 125 17.61 25.06 -8.54
N LYS A 126 17.75 25.04 -7.21
CA LYS A 126 16.93 25.86 -6.29
C LYS A 126 16.99 27.35 -6.63
N GLU A 127 18.20 27.89 -6.79
CA GLU A 127 18.41 29.32 -7.09
C GLU A 127 17.95 29.66 -8.51
N ARG A 128 18.32 28.84 -9.50
CA ARG A 128 17.97 29.01 -10.92
C ARG A 128 16.46 29.07 -11.12
N LEU A 129 15.71 28.25 -10.37
CA LEU A 129 14.26 28.16 -10.47
C LEU A 129 13.54 29.09 -9.49
N SER A 130 14.24 29.82 -8.62
CA SER A 130 13.62 30.66 -7.56
C SER A 130 12.71 29.87 -6.60
N ILE A 131 13.09 28.65 -6.25
CA ILE A 131 12.38 27.83 -5.26
C ILE A 131 12.66 28.38 -3.85
N GLU A 132 11.61 28.80 -3.16
CA GLU A 132 11.65 29.25 -1.76
C GLU A 132 11.81 28.06 -0.81
N ASP A 133 10.91 27.08 -0.95
CA ASP A 133 10.83 25.88 -0.12
C ASP A 133 10.51 24.65 -0.98
N TYR A 134 10.93 23.48 -0.53
CA TYR A 134 10.58 22.22 -1.16
C TYR A 134 10.53 21.09 -0.14
N SER A 135 9.64 20.13 -0.37
CA SER A 135 9.54 18.90 0.39
C SER A 135 9.45 17.70 -0.54
N VAL A 136 10.00 16.58 -0.10
CA VAL A 136 9.90 15.29 -0.79
C VAL A 136 9.39 14.27 0.22
N SER A 137 8.23 13.68 -0.04
CA SER A 137 7.64 12.64 0.79
C SER A 137 7.44 11.37 -0.04
N GLN A 138 7.57 10.21 0.61
CA GLN A 138 7.19 8.94 0.01
C GLN A 138 5.67 8.78 0.07
N THR A 139 5.10 8.05 -0.90
CA THR A 139 3.72 7.57 -0.83
C THR A 139 3.43 6.92 0.54
N THR A 140 2.31 7.30 1.15
CA THR A 140 1.90 6.76 2.45
C THR A 140 1.31 5.36 2.30
N LEU A 141 1.27 4.58 3.38
CA LEU A 141 0.67 3.26 3.31
C LEU A 141 -0.85 3.33 3.10
N ASP A 142 -1.50 4.43 3.51
CA ASP A 142 -2.89 4.74 3.14
C ASP A 142 -3.08 4.88 1.63
N GLN A 143 -2.17 5.56 0.93
CA GLN A 143 -2.24 5.70 -0.52
C GLN A 143 -2.07 4.34 -1.23
N VAL A 144 -1.14 3.52 -0.75
CA VAL A 144 -0.99 2.13 -1.21
C VAL A 144 -2.29 1.35 -1.02
N PHE A 145 -2.91 1.46 0.16
CA PHE A 145 -4.17 0.80 0.46
C PHE A 145 -5.32 1.29 -0.44
N VAL A 146 -5.45 2.59 -0.68
CA VAL A 146 -6.46 3.16 -1.60
C VAL A 146 -6.28 2.59 -3.01
N ASN A 147 -5.05 2.40 -3.47
CA ASN A 147 -4.79 1.80 -4.78
C ASN A 147 -5.23 0.33 -4.84
N PHE A 148 -5.11 -0.43 -3.76
CA PHE A 148 -5.67 -1.79 -3.66
C PHE A 148 -7.19 -1.78 -3.55
N ALA A 149 -7.79 -0.85 -2.81
CA ALA A 149 -9.24 -0.73 -2.69
C ALA A 149 -9.90 -0.42 -4.04
N LYS A 150 -9.28 0.42 -4.87
CA LYS A 150 -9.76 0.68 -6.25
C LYS A 150 -9.85 -0.59 -7.11
N GLN A 151 -9.03 -1.60 -6.86
CA GLN A 151 -9.04 -2.86 -7.61
C GLN A 151 -10.26 -3.74 -7.25
N GLN A 152 -10.86 -3.54 -6.07
CA GLN A 152 -12.07 -4.29 -5.66
C GLN A 152 -13.23 -4.05 -6.61
N THR A 153 -13.46 -2.78 -6.97
CA THR A 153 -14.61 -2.38 -7.79
C THR A 153 -14.49 -2.89 -9.24
N ALA A 154 -13.27 -3.03 -9.76
CA ALA A 154 -13.04 -3.44 -11.14
C ALA A 154 -13.30 -4.95 -11.38
N GLU A 155 -13.04 -5.80 -10.38
CA GLU A 155 -13.27 -7.25 -10.49
C GLU A 155 -14.76 -7.63 -10.34
N ASP A 156 -15.55 -6.83 -9.60
CA ASP A 156 -17.00 -7.05 -9.43
C ASP A 156 -17.82 -6.65 -10.68
N GLU A 157 -17.37 -5.66 -11.45
CA GLU A 157 -18.03 -5.27 -12.70
C GLU A 157 -17.79 -6.29 -13.83
N ASP A 158 -16.63 -6.94 -13.88
CA ASP A 158 -16.34 -7.98 -14.89
C ASP A 158 -17.00 -9.34 -14.54
N ALA A 159 -17.16 -9.64 -13.24
CA ALA A 159 -17.85 -10.84 -12.78
C ALA A 159 -19.38 -10.82 -13.01
N THR A 160 -19.98 -9.63 -13.14
CA THR A 160 -21.43 -9.49 -13.38
C THR A 160 -21.84 -9.63 -14.84
N LEU A 161 -20.93 -9.45 -15.80
CA LEU A 161 -21.22 -9.65 -17.23
C LEU A 161 -21.21 -11.13 -17.65
N ASN A 162 -20.41 -11.97 -16.99
CA ASN A 162 -20.27 -13.40 -17.33
C ASN A 162 -21.28 -14.34 -16.65
N LYS A 163 -22.19 -13.84 -15.79
CA LYS A 163 -23.21 -14.68 -15.12
C LYS A 163 -24.55 -14.80 -15.87
N ARG A 164 -24.73 -14.17 -17.04
CA ARG A 164 -26.02 -14.19 -17.77
C ARG A 164 -26.19 -15.32 -18.78
N THR A 165 -25.31 -16.34 -18.84
CA THR A 165 -25.51 -17.45 -19.78
C THR A 165 -24.98 -18.80 -19.31
N ALA A 166 -25.49 -19.35 -18.19
CA ALA A 166 -25.44 -20.80 -17.92
C ALA A 166 -26.38 -21.22 -16.78
N GLY A 167 -27.69 -21.28 -17.05
CA GLY A 167 -28.60 -22.04 -16.21
C GLY A 167 -28.55 -23.53 -16.56
N ARG A 168 -27.92 -24.37 -15.72
CA ARG A 168 -28.29 -25.80 -15.58
C ARG A 168 -27.67 -26.46 -14.34
N ARG A 169 -28.52 -26.89 -13.40
CA ARG A 169 -28.21 -27.79 -12.28
C ARG A 169 -27.54 -29.09 -12.76
N LYS A 170 -26.50 -29.57 -12.05
CA LYS A 170 -26.30 -30.99 -11.68
C LYS A 170 -25.39 -31.13 -10.45
N ASP A 171 -25.89 -31.80 -9.42
CA ASP A 171 -25.14 -32.42 -8.32
C ASP A 171 -24.23 -33.55 -8.84
N VAL A 172 -22.94 -33.59 -8.48
CA VAL A 172 -22.15 -34.83 -8.45
C VAL A 172 -21.05 -34.79 -7.37
N LYS A 173 -21.03 -35.89 -6.61
CA LYS A 173 -20.16 -36.41 -5.55
C LYS A 173 -18.65 -36.16 -5.68
N ILE A 174 -18.03 -35.89 -4.54
CA ILE A 174 -16.58 -35.91 -4.31
C ILE A 174 -16.13 -37.35 -3.97
N LEU A 175 -15.16 -37.87 -4.71
CA LEU A 175 -14.34 -39.03 -4.34
C LEU A 175 -12.86 -38.71 -4.59
N PRO A 176 -11.94 -39.21 -3.75
CA PRO A 176 -10.57 -38.68 -3.67
C PRO A 176 -9.62 -39.45 -4.59
N LEU A 177 -8.69 -38.78 -5.28
CA LEU A 177 -7.53 -39.46 -5.86
C LEU A 177 -6.27 -38.60 -5.98
N GLN A 178 -5.16 -39.30 -5.80
CA GLN A 178 -3.82 -38.89 -5.41
C GLN A 178 -2.95 -38.31 -6.53
N ARG A 179 -1.97 -37.48 -6.10
CA ARG A 179 -0.61 -37.20 -6.63
C ARG A 179 -0.22 -37.78 -8.02
N LYS A 180 0.25 -36.90 -8.93
CA LYS A 180 1.68 -36.77 -9.36
C LYS A 180 1.94 -35.76 -10.51
N THR A 181 2.92 -34.87 -10.27
CA THR A 181 3.92 -34.22 -11.16
C THR A 181 3.55 -33.31 -12.36
N GLN A 182 3.96 -32.04 -12.20
CA GLN A 182 4.60 -31.08 -13.15
C GLN A 182 4.00 -30.83 -14.55
N LYS A 183 3.49 -29.61 -14.75
CA LYS A 183 3.78 -28.77 -15.93
C LYS A 183 3.50 -27.28 -15.64
N GLN A 184 4.51 -26.44 -15.88
CA GLN A 184 4.50 -24.98 -15.76
C GLN A 184 3.26 -24.33 -16.40
N ARG A 185 2.59 -23.51 -15.59
CA ARG A 185 1.74 -22.38 -15.96
C ARG A 185 1.84 -21.39 -14.81
N ASP A 186 2.26 -20.17 -15.10
CA ASP A 186 2.29 -19.03 -14.17
C ASP A 186 0.84 -18.61 -13.86
N ASP A 187 0.16 -19.40 -13.06
CA ASP A 187 -1.01 -18.95 -12.30
C ASP A 187 -0.50 -18.58 -10.91
N GLY A 188 -0.65 -17.31 -10.53
CA GLY A 188 -0.13 -16.69 -9.31
C GLY A 188 -0.76 -17.22 -8.02
N HIS A 189 -0.67 -18.53 -7.79
CA HIS A 189 -1.00 -19.16 -6.53
C HIS A 189 0.19 -18.96 -5.58
N VAL A 190 0.09 -17.94 -4.73
CA VAL A 190 1.05 -17.76 -3.64
C VAL A 190 0.76 -18.85 -2.60
N GLU A 191 1.44 -19.98 -2.72
CA GLU A 191 1.44 -21.04 -1.72
C GLU A 191 2.16 -20.52 -0.46
N PHE A 192 1.38 -19.94 0.46
CA PHE A 192 1.90 -19.51 1.75
C PHE A 192 2.10 -20.74 2.65
N ARG A 193 3.36 -21.15 2.80
CA ARG A 193 3.77 -21.94 3.97
C ARG A 193 3.58 -21.06 5.21
N ALA A 194 2.44 -21.19 5.87
CA ALA A 194 2.22 -20.58 7.16
C ALA A 194 3.11 -21.26 8.22
N ALA A 195 3.86 -20.40 8.93
CA ALA A 195 3.97 -20.46 10.38
C ALA A 195 4.67 -21.65 11.05
N ASN A 196 5.92 -21.98 10.69
CA ASN A 196 6.77 -22.78 11.59
C ASN A 196 8.11 -22.13 11.97
N GLU A 197 8.34 -20.87 11.59
CA GLU A 197 9.52 -20.06 11.96
C GLU A 197 9.14 -18.73 12.63
N LEU A 198 7.89 -18.57 13.12
CA LEU A 198 7.36 -17.28 13.61
C LEU A 198 7.64 -16.99 15.10
N CYS A 199 8.80 -17.36 15.62
CA CYS A 199 9.17 -16.93 16.96
C CYS A 199 9.47 -15.41 16.92
N GLY A 200 8.55 -14.58 17.45
CA GLY A 200 8.71 -13.13 17.57
C GLY A 200 8.29 -12.29 16.35
N VAL A 201 7.28 -12.72 15.58
CA VAL A 201 6.81 -11.98 14.40
C VAL A 201 5.41 -11.42 14.64
N ASP A 202 5.26 -10.12 14.44
CA ASP A 202 3.99 -9.38 14.54
C ASP A 202 3.48 -9.10 13.13
N LEU A 203 2.34 -9.72 12.81
CA LEU A 203 1.74 -9.65 11.49
C LEU A 203 0.37 -9.00 11.59
N THR A 204 0.18 -7.92 10.84
CA THR A 204 -1.13 -7.27 10.73
C THR A 204 -1.78 -7.52 9.40
N LEU A 205 -3.04 -7.91 9.48
CA LEU A 205 -3.89 -8.21 8.35
C LEU A 205 -4.81 -7.02 8.12
N VAL A 206 -4.60 -6.35 7.00
CA VAL A 206 -5.42 -5.23 6.55
C VAL A 206 -6.36 -5.73 5.47
N SER A 207 -7.65 -5.77 5.77
CA SER A 207 -8.66 -6.16 4.79
C SER A 207 -9.24 -4.93 4.10
N CYS A 208 -9.27 -4.93 2.78
CA CYS A 208 -9.91 -3.86 2.01
C CYS A 208 -11.44 -4.03 1.94
N SER A 209 -12.01 -5.20 2.27
CA SER A 209 -13.46 -5.46 2.09
C SER A 209 -14.27 -5.12 3.34
N TYR A 210 -15.31 -4.30 3.19
CA TYR A 210 -16.36 -4.16 4.23
C TYR A 210 -17.06 -5.51 4.40
N GLY A 211 -16.82 -6.20 5.52
CA GLY A 211 -17.42 -7.50 5.85
C GLY A 211 -16.47 -8.69 5.89
N ALA A 212 -15.19 -8.52 5.54
CA ALA A 212 -14.20 -9.61 5.52
C ALA A 212 -13.46 -9.83 6.86
N LEU A 213 -14.05 -9.39 7.98
CA LEU A 213 -13.50 -9.72 9.31
C LEU A 213 -13.71 -11.20 9.64
N ASP A 214 -14.85 -11.79 9.29
CA ASP A 214 -15.10 -13.23 9.46
C ASP A 214 -14.16 -14.10 8.60
N GLU A 215 -13.93 -13.70 7.33
CA GLU A 215 -13.00 -14.42 6.44
C GLU A 215 -11.54 -14.29 6.89
N ALA A 216 -11.16 -13.12 7.43
CA ALA A 216 -9.83 -12.94 8.00
C ALA A 216 -9.65 -13.81 9.25
N ASP A 217 -10.65 -13.91 10.13
CA ASP A 217 -10.60 -14.78 11.31
C ASP A 217 -10.50 -16.26 10.94
N GLU A 218 -11.23 -16.72 9.93
CA GLU A 218 -11.15 -18.11 9.45
C GLU A 218 -9.76 -18.44 8.87
N LEU A 219 -9.17 -17.49 8.11
CA LEU A 219 -7.81 -17.63 7.58
C LEU A 219 -6.72 -17.53 8.65
N ILE A 220 -6.91 -16.67 9.66
CA ILE A 220 -6.01 -16.58 10.83
C ILE A 220 -6.07 -17.89 11.60
N SER A 221 -7.27 -18.42 11.87
CA SER A 221 -7.46 -19.71 12.53
C SER A 221 -6.77 -20.84 11.76
N ALA A 222 -6.90 -20.87 10.44
CA ALA A 222 -6.22 -21.83 9.58
C ALA A 222 -4.68 -21.66 9.53
N ALA A 223 -4.18 -20.42 9.67
CA ALA A 223 -2.75 -20.12 9.61
C ALA A 223 -2.02 -20.29 10.95
N VAL A 224 -2.71 -20.06 12.07
CA VAL A 224 -2.18 -20.24 13.42
C VAL A 224 -2.22 -21.72 13.81
N GLY A 225 -3.17 -22.50 13.28
CA GLY A 225 -3.31 -23.93 13.53
C GLY A 225 -3.73 -24.22 14.98
N GLU A 226 -4.79 -25.01 15.15
CA GLU A 226 -5.12 -25.61 16.44
C GLU A 226 -3.89 -26.39 16.95
N GLN A 227 -3.27 -25.88 18.01
CA GLN A 227 -2.47 -26.69 18.94
C GLN A 227 -3.33 -27.06 20.14
#